data_AF-U9TFT5-F1
#
_entry.id   AF-U9TFT5-F1
#
_cell.length_a   1.000
_cell.length_b   1.000
_cell.length_c   1.000
_cell.angle_alpha   90.00
_cell.angle_beta   90.00
_cell.angle_gamma   90.00
#
_symmetry.space_group_name_H-M   'P 1'
#
loop_
_entity.id
_entity.type
_entity.pdbx_description
1 polymer ?
#
loop_
_entity_poly.entity_id
_entity_poly.type
_entity_poly.pdbx_seq_one_letter_code
_entity_poly.pdbx_strand_id
1 'polypeptide(L)'
;MTEQTLTIEIVAEAFHGADCFLLEQLKLQIIEFFENYLRNNTDNEWNLSAKVLSRLLECMESTNNKFADLLCDSINSVPLKSIEYSNLNVKALEYILSNITREEETKMFSLSEYDLFHYIILWTASGISKEALSFYRSCLPSLETAKSLNKISSSLIDMHAKYQSTMMPKTYPLLNHVKLERIHPFIISNIIEPLNGLIDLRTLIESKLYWLENMLT
;
A
#
# COMPACT_ATOMS: atom_id res chain seq x y z
N MET A 1 4.43 10.60 -40.90
CA MET A 1 4.10 10.51 -39.47
C MET A 1 4.09 9.03 -39.14
N THR A 2 4.93 8.57 -38.23
CA THR A 2 4.80 7.22 -37.67
C THR A 2 3.55 7.19 -36.82
N GLU A 3 2.58 6.33 -37.15
CA GLU A 3 1.45 6.01 -36.27
C GLU A 3 2.03 5.56 -34.92
N GLN A 4 1.99 6.44 -33.94
CA GLN A 4 2.22 6.03 -32.56
C GLN A 4 0.93 5.35 -32.12
N THR A 5 0.94 4.01 -32.18
CA THR A 5 -0.10 3.19 -31.58
C THR A 5 -0.12 3.39 -30.07
N LEU A 6 -1.29 3.27 -29.45
CA LEU A 6 -1.43 3.28 -28.00
C LEU A 6 -0.54 2.18 -27.39
N THR A 7 0.38 2.56 -26.50
CA THR A 7 1.21 1.61 -25.77
C THR A 7 0.91 1.68 -24.28
N ILE A 8 1.32 0.65 -23.55
CA ILE A 8 1.05 0.56 -22.11
C ILE A 8 1.76 1.65 -21.31
N GLU A 9 2.88 2.16 -21.83
CA GLU A 9 3.67 3.24 -21.23
C GLU A 9 2.99 4.59 -21.31
N ILE A 10 2.05 4.79 -22.25
CA ILE A 10 1.36 6.07 -22.48
C ILE A 10 -0.13 6.01 -22.17
N VAL A 11 -0.63 4.88 -21.66
CA VAL A 11 -2.07 4.64 -21.48
C VAL A 11 -2.70 5.63 -20.48
N ALA A 12 -1.96 5.98 -19.43
CA ALA A 12 -2.40 6.93 -18.41
C ALA A 12 -2.50 8.36 -18.97
N GLU A 13 -1.48 8.81 -19.69
CA GLU A 13 -1.41 10.12 -20.33
C GLU A 13 -2.44 10.23 -21.47
N ALA A 14 -2.65 9.16 -22.24
CA ALA A 14 -3.68 9.11 -23.27
C ALA A 14 -5.08 9.22 -22.66
N PHE A 15 -5.34 8.51 -21.55
CA PHE A 15 -6.61 8.61 -20.84
C PHE A 15 -6.83 10.01 -20.27
N HIS A 16 -5.80 10.60 -19.65
CA HIS A 16 -5.83 11.98 -19.16
C HIS A 16 -6.08 12.99 -20.26
N GLY A 17 -5.39 12.88 -21.40
CA GLY A 17 -5.65 13.74 -22.56
C GLY A 17 -7.10 13.60 -23.05
N ALA A 18 -7.60 12.37 -23.17
CA ALA A 18 -8.99 12.12 -23.56
C ALA A 18 -9.99 12.75 -22.58
N ASP A 19 -9.72 12.68 -21.27
CA ASP A 19 -10.54 13.31 -20.23
C ASP A 19 -10.50 14.84 -20.30
N CYS A 20 -9.32 15.45 -20.45
CA CYS A 20 -9.16 16.89 -20.62
C CYS A 20 -9.91 17.45 -21.84
N PHE A 21 -9.98 16.68 -22.93
CA PHE A 21 -10.68 17.07 -24.15
C PHE A 21 -12.13 16.56 -24.20
N LEU A 22 -12.64 15.95 -23.13
CA LEU A 22 -14.01 15.43 -23.02
C LEU A 22 -14.35 14.38 -24.11
N LEU A 23 -13.36 13.57 -24.49
CA LEU A 23 -13.48 12.55 -25.53
C LEU A 23 -13.93 11.21 -24.92
N GLU A 24 -15.20 11.14 -24.50
CA GLU A 24 -15.74 9.96 -23.79
C GLU A 24 -15.60 8.65 -24.57
N GLN A 25 -15.81 8.67 -25.88
CA GLN A 25 -15.62 7.47 -26.71
C GLN A 25 -14.16 7.00 -26.70
N LEU A 26 -13.20 7.93 -26.72
CA LEU A 26 -11.78 7.61 -26.67
C LEU A 26 -11.38 7.05 -25.29
N LYS A 27 -11.92 7.60 -24.20
CA LYS A 27 -11.74 7.04 -22.85
C LYS A 27 -12.18 5.58 -22.78
N LEU A 28 -13.34 5.25 -23.32
CA LEU A 28 -13.84 3.87 -23.38
C LEU A 28 -12.94 2.97 -24.22
N GLN A 29 -12.46 3.44 -25.38
CA GLN A 29 -11.52 2.69 -26.23
C GLN A 29 -10.17 2.43 -25.55
N ILE A 30 -9.68 3.38 -24.74
CA ILE A 30 -8.43 3.23 -23.99
C ILE A 30 -8.60 2.19 -22.87
N ILE A 31 -9.71 2.24 -22.14
CA ILE A 31 -10.04 1.23 -21.12
C ILE A 31 -10.13 -0.16 -21.77
N GLU A 32 -10.88 -0.30 -22.87
CA GLU A 32 -11.03 -1.57 -23.59
C GLU A 32 -9.69 -2.09 -24.12
N PHE A 33 -8.83 -1.20 -24.64
CA PHE A 33 -7.47 -1.56 -25.05
C PHE A 33 -6.67 -2.14 -23.87
N PHE A 34 -6.72 -1.49 -22.71
CA PHE A 34 -5.99 -1.93 -21.52
C PHE A 34 -6.51 -3.28 -20.99
N GLU A 35 -7.83 -3.47 -20.89
CA GLU A 35 -8.44 -4.74 -20.49
C GLU A 35 -8.06 -5.88 -21.44
N ASN A 36 -8.09 -5.63 -22.76
CA ASN A 36 -7.65 -6.59 -23.76
C ASN A 36 -6.15 -6.91 -23.63
N TYR A 37 -5.32 -5.93 -23.30
CA TYR A 37 -3.89 -6.13 -23.06
C TYR A 37 -3.66 -7.03 -21.85
N LEU A 38 -4.35 -6.78 -20.73
CA LEU A 38 -4.26 -7.60 -19.51
C LEU A 38 -4.68 -9.05 -19.77
N ARG A 39 -5.82 -9.26 -20.44
CA ARG A 39 -6.31 -10.60 -20.79
C ARG A 39 -5.32 -11.40 -21.61
N ASN A 40 -4.51 -10.74 -22.44
CA ASN A 40 -3.50 -11.38 -23.27
C ASN A 40 -2.12 -11.51 -22.59
N ASN A 41 -1.91 -10.89 -21.41
CA ASN A 41 -0.63 -10.83 -20.70
C ASN A 41 -0.82 -11.04 -19.18
N THR A 42 -1.23 -12.24 -18.78
CA THR A 42 -1.72 -12.54 -17.42
C THR A 42 -0.65 -12.57 -16.33
N ASP A 43 0.62 -12.77 -16.68
CA ASP A 43 1.67 -13.11 -15.71
C ASP A 43 2.06 -11.96 -14.77
N ASN A 44 1.57 -10.74 -14.99
CA ASN A 44 1.91 -9.59 -14.16
C ASN A 44 0.83 -8.49 -14.14
N GLU A 45 -0.44 -8.88 -14.31
CA GLU A 45 -1.57 -7.97 -14.44
C GLU A 45 -1.60 -6.91 -13.32
N TRP A 46 -1.57 -7.34 -12.05
CA TRP A 46 -1.71 -6.43 -10.90
C TRP A 46 -0.56 -5.43 -10.75
N ASN A 47 0.68 -5.81 -11.10
CA ASN A 47 1.82 -4.87 -11.07
C ASN A 47 1.73 -3.87 -12.22
N LEU A 48 1.23 -4.30 -13.37
CA LEU A 48 0.98 -3.39 -14.47
C LEU A 48 -0.13 -2.41 -14.12
N SER A 49 -1.23 -2.90 -13.54
CA SER A 49 -2.31 -2.07 -13.00
C SER A 49 -1.80 -1.08 -11.95
N ALA A 50 -0.95 -1.52 -11.02
CA ALA A 50 -0.31 -0.64 -10.03
C ALA A 50 0.54 0.46 -10.69
N LYS A 51 1.34 0.10 -11.69
CA LYS A 51 2.19 1.04 -12.43
C LYS A 51 1.35 2.07 -13.20
N VAL A 52 0.29 1.63 -13.87
CA VAL A 52 -0.61 2.52 -14.62
C VAL A 52 -1.42 3.40 -13.67
N LEU A 53 -1.91 2.87 -12.55
CA LEU A 53 -2.61 3.65 -11.52
C LEU A 53 -1.72 4.76 -10.95
N SER A 54 -0.45 4.44 -10.66
CA SER A 54 0.53 5.44 -10.25
C SER A 54 0.66 6.57 -11.26
N ARG A 55 0.81 6.23 -12.54
CA ARG A 55 0.93 7.25 -13.61
C ARG A 55 -0.35 8.06 -13.79
N LEU A 56 -1.50 7.39 -13.74
CA LEU A 56 -2.81 8.03 -13.86
C LEU A 56 -3.04 9.06 -12.76
N LEU A 57 -2.75 8.71 -11.51
CA LEU A 57 -2.92 9.60 -10.37
C LEU A 57 -1.81 10.66 -10.26
N GLU A 58 -0.68 10.47 -10.94
CA GLU A 58 0.33 11.52 -11.14
C GLU A 58 -0.18 12.63 -12.05
N CYS A 59 -0.84 12.29 -13.16
CA CYS A 59 -1.31 13.26 -14.16
C CYS A 59 -2.72 13.79 -13.91
N MET A 60 -3.57 13.07 -13.16
CA MET A 60 -4.93 13.50 -12.84
C MET A 60 -5.07 14.15 -11.47
N GLU A 61 -5.89 15.20 -11.38
CA GLU A 61 -6.32 15.80 -10.11
C GLU A 61 -7.50 15.04 -9.48
N SER A 62 -8.38 14.46 -10.30
CA SER A 62 -9.55 13.70 -9.84
C SER A 62 -9.24 12.20 -9.76
N THR A 63 -9.56 11.62 -8.60
CA THR A 63 -9.40 10.18 -8.34
C THR A 63 -10.65 9.37 -8.68
N ASN A 64 -11.80 10.02 -8.84
CA ASN A 64 -13.08 9.37 -9.14
C ASN A 64 -13.26 9.20 -10.65
N ASN A 65 -12.59 8.20 -11.24
CA ASN A 65 -12.82 7.83 -12.62
C ASN A 65 -12.80 6.31 -12.79
N LYS A 66 -13.65 5.82 -13.71
CA LYS A 66 -13.84 4.38 -13.99
C LYS A 66 -12.53 3.63 -14.25
N PHE A 67 -11.53 4.30 -14.82
CA PHE A 67 -10.26 3.63 -15.11
C PHE A 67 -9.45 3.38 -13.83
N ALA A 68 -9.39 4.35 -12.92
CA ALA A 68 -8.79 4.17 -11.59
C ALA A 68 -9.47 3.06 -10.79
N ASP A 69 -10.79 2.95 -10.85
CA ASP A 69 -11.54 1.87 -10.19
C ASP A 69 -11.18 0.50 -10.75
N LEU A 70 -11.17 0.34 -12.08
CA LEU A 70 -10.78 -0.90 -12.75
C LEU A 70 -9.35 -1.33 -12.39
N LEU A 71 -8.41 -0.38 -12.36
CA LEU A 71 -7.03 -0.62 -11.96
C LEU A 71 -6.95 -1.05 -10.49
N CYS A 72 -7.72 -0.41 -9.62
CA CYS A 72 -7.77 -0.74 -8.20
C CYS A 72 -8.40 -2.12 -7.94
N ASP A 73 -9.45 -2.50 -8.66
CA ASP A 73 -10.07 -3.82 -8.57
C ASP A 73 -9.08 -4.93 -8.98
N SER A 74 -8.33 -4.71 -10.06
CA SER A 74 -7.27 -5.61 -10.50
C SER A 74 -6.17 -5.77 -9.43
N ILE A 75 -5.76 -4.69 -8.77
CA ILE A 75 -4.78 -4.73 -7.67
C ILE A 75 -5.34 -5.44 -6.43
N ASN A 76 -6.59 -5.16 -6.07
CA ASN A 76 -7.27 -5.75 -4.91
C ASN A 76 -7.57 -7.25 -5.08
N SER A 77 -7.46 -7.79 -6.30
CA SER A 77 -7.61 -9.22 -6.56
C SER A 77 -6.47 -10.08 -5.99
N VAL A 78 -5.34 -9.47 -5.59
CA VAL A 78 -4.19 -10.15 -4.99
C VAL A 78 -3.82 -9.54 -3.63
N PRO A 79 -3.13 -10.28 -2.74
CA PRO A 79 -2.58 -9.70 -1.52
C PRO A 79 -1.65 -8.52 -1.84
N LEU A 80 -1.78 -7.42 -1.10
CA LEU A 80 -0.97 -6.21 -1.32
C LEU A 80 0.54 -6.49 -1.36
N LYS A 81 1.03 -7.46 -0.57
CA LYS A 81 2.43 -7.93 -0.58
C LYS A 81 2.94 -8.45 -1.92
N SER A 82 2.05 -8.80 -2.85
CA SER A 82 2.38 -9.26 -4.21
C SER A 82 2.69 -8.11 -5.16
N ILE A 83 2.32 -6.88 -4.80
CA ILE A 83 2.61 -5.67 -5.59
C ILE A 83 4.03 -5.21 -5.31
N GLU A 84 4.85 -5.12 -6.34
CA GLU A 84 6.22 -4.61 -6.25
C GLU A 84 6.21 -3.13 -5.85
N TYR A 85 7.07 -2.78 -4.88
CA TYR A 85 7.06 -1.44 -4.31
C TYR A 85 7.36 -0.33 -5.34
N SER A 86 8.18 -0.62 -6.35
CA SER A 86 8.55 0.33 -7.41
C SER A 86 7.41 0.70 -8.35
N ASN A 87 6.30 -0.05 -8.34
CA ASN A 87 5.15 0.19 -9.20
C ASN A 87 4.12 1.12 -8.55
N LEU A 88 4.28 1.47 -7.27
CA LEU A 88 3.38 2.35 -6.54
C LEU A 88 4.06 3.66 -6.15
N ASN A 89 3.44 4.79 -6.49
CA ASN A 89 3.73 6.08 -5.87
C ASN A 89 2.83 6.33 -4.64
N VAL A 90 3.06 7.44 -3.93
CA VAL A 90 2.30 7.78 -2.72
C VAL A 90 0.80 7.88 -3.00
N LYS A 91 0.41 8.55 -4.09
CA LYS A 91 -1.00 8.78 -4.44
C LYS A 91 -1.74 7.48 -4.74
N ALA A 92 -1.10 6.57 -5.48
CA ALA A 92 -1.68 5.26 -5.79
C ALA A 92 -1.77 4.37 -4.56
N LEU A 93 -0.77 4.36 -3.69
CA LEU A 93 -0.85 3.62 -2.44
C LEU A 93 -1.97 4.16 -1.54
N GLU A 94 -2.09 5.47 -1.39
CA GLU A 94 -3.18 6.12 -0.65
C GLU A 94 -4.56 5.81 -1.26
N TYR A 95 -4.68 5.83 -2.59
CA TYR A 95 -5.90 5.45 -3.30
C TYR A 95 -6.29 4.00 -3.01
N ILE A 96 -5.34 3.06 -3.11
CA ILE A 96 -5.57 1.65 -2.82
C ILE A 96 -6.04 1.50 -1.37
N LEU A 97 -5.29 2.06 -0.40
CA LEU A 97 -5.61 1.96 1.03
C LEU A 97 -6.98 2.55 1.38
N SER A 98 -7.40 3.62 0.70
CA SER A 98 -8.72 4.24 0.86
C SER A 98 -9.85 3.37 0.31
N ASN A 99 -9.57 2.59 -0.74
CA ASN A 99 -10.53 1.72 -1.43
C ASN A 99 -10.49 0.26 -0.95
N ILE A 100 -9.73 -0.06 0.10
CA ILE A 100 -9.79 -1.38 0.71
C ILE A 100 -11.18 -1.55 1.34
N THR A 101 -12.02 -2.36 0.69
CA THR A 101 -13.28 -2.83 1.25
C THR A 101 -12.96 -3.71 2.45
N ARG A 102 -13.13 -3.14 3.64
CA ARG A 102 -13.08 -3.90 4.90
C ARG A 102 -14.38 -4.67 5.01
N GLU A 103 -14.51 -5.77 4.25
CA GLU A 103 -15.60 -6.70 4.47
C GLU A 103 -15.68 -7.05 5.96
N GLU A 104 -16.92 -7.22 6.41
CA GLU A 104 -17.40 -7.14 7.78
C GLU A 104 -16.50 -7.81 8.84
N GLU A 105 -16.62 -7.25 10.04
CA GLU A 105 -15.95 -7.50 11.32
C GLU A 105 -15.85 -8.96 11.81
N THR A 106 -16.23 -9.93 10.98
CA THR A 106 -16.37 -11.35 11.32
C THR A 106 -15.38 -12.30 10.63
N LYS A 107 -14.58 -11.84 9.65
CA LYS A 107 -13.49 -12.68 9.08
C LYS A 107 -12.14 -12.30 9.67
N MET A 108 -11.74 -13.03 10.69
CA MET A 108 -10.46 -12.94 11.40
C MET A 108 -9.19 -13.15 10.52
N PHE A 109 -9.32 -13.27 9.19
CA PHE A 109 -8.22 -13.66 8.28
C PHE A 109 -8.24 -13.04 6.87
N SER A 110 -9.07 -12.04 6.55
CA SER A 110 -8.90 -11.26 5.31
C SER A 110 -8.01 -10.04 5.58
N LEU A 111 -6.77 -10.07 5.09
CA LEU A 111 -5.69 -9.07 5.20
C LEU A 111 -5.57 -8.45 6.61
N SER A 112 -4.67 -9.00 7.45
CA SER A 112 -4.49 -8.44 8.79
C SER A 112 -4.03 -6.98 8.71
N GLU A 113 -4.49 -6.12 9.62
CA GLU A 113 -3.99 -4.73 9.70
C GLU A 113 -2.46 -4.68 9.90
N TYR A 114 -1.87 -5.77 10.42
CA TYR A 114 -0.43 -5.94 10.45
C TYR A 114 0.20 -6.12 9.06
N ASP A 115 -0.43 -6.85 8.14
CA ASP A 115 0.06 -6.98 6.77
C ASP A 115 0.02 -5.63 6.02
N LEU A 116 -0.99 -4.81 6.28
CA LEU A 116 -1.07 -3.43 5.79
C LEU A 116 0.05 -2.56 6.36
N PHE A 117 0.18 -2.56 7.70
CA PHE A 117 1.27 -1.87 8.38
C PHE A 117 2.64 -2.28 7.82
N HIS A 118 2.89 -3.58 7.75
CA HIS A 118 4.11 -4.17 7.25
C HIS A 118 4.39 -3.74 5.80
N TYR A 119 3.39 -3.78 4.91
CA TYR A 119 3.55 -3.32 3.53
C TYR A 119 3.93 -1.84 3.45
N ILE A 120 3.21 -0.97 4.17
CA ILE A 120 3.45 0.48 4.16
C ILE A 120 4.88 0.80 4.63
N ILE A 121 5.34 0.16 5.71
CA ILE A 121 6.70 0.37 6.21
C ILE A 121 7.74 -0.09 5.19
N LEU A 122 7.60 -1.30 4.62
CA LEU A 122 8.56 -1.81 3.66
C LEU A 122 8.56 -1.03 2.34
N TRP A 123 7.39 -0.62 1.85
CA TRP A 123 7.25 0.24 0.68
C TRP A 123 7.98 1.57 0.92
N THR A 124 7.76 2.21 2.07
CA THR A 124 8.42 3.48 2.42
C THR A 124 9.93 3.30 2.50
N ALA A 125 10.41 2.24 3.17
CA ALA A 125 11.82 1.94 3.30
C ALA A 125 12.49 1.67 1.94
N SER A 126 11.78 1.03 1.01
CA SER A 126 12.26 0.79 -0.36
C SER A 126 12.52 2.08 -1.14
N GLY A 127 11.75 3.13 -0.86
CA GLY A 127 11.94 4.47 -1.42
C GLY A 127 13.07 5.27 -0.77
N ILE A 128 13.62 4.82 0.36
CA ILE A 128 14.76 5.47 1.03
C ILE A 128 16.08 4.89 0.54
N SER A 129 16.27 3.57 0.69
CA SER A 129 17.50 2.86 0.27
C SER A 129 17.32 1.35 0.37
N LYS A 130 18.20 0.58 -0.30
CA LYS A 130 18.25 -0.88 -0.17
C LYS A 130 18.60 -1.29 1.27
N GLU A 131 19.46 -0.53 1.92
CA GLU A 131 19.88 -0.74 3.31
C GLU A 131 18.72 -0.53 4.28
N ALA A 132 17.90 0.51 4.07
CA ALA A 132 16.70 0.76 4.87
C ALA A 132 15.67 -0.38 4.69
N LEU A 133 15.43 -0.81 3.45
CA LEU A 133 14.53 -1.93 3.17
C LEU A 133 15.01 -3.22 3.84
N SER A 134 16.30 -3.54 3.72
CA SER A 134 16.88 -4.72 4.39
C SER A 134 16.73 -4.64 5.90
N PHE A 135 16.97 -3.46 6.47
CA PHE A 135 16.83 -3.21 7.90
C PHE A 135 15.40 -3.47 8.40
N TYR A 136 14.39 -2.84 7.77
CA TYR A 136 13.00 -3.00 8.19
C TYR A 136 12.46 -4.41 7.93
N ARG A 137 12.92 -5.11 6.88
CA ARG A 137 12.59 -6.54 6.69
C ARG A 137 13.10 -7.43 7.83
N SER A 138 14.23 -7.09 8.44
CA SER A 138 14.76 -7.83 9.59
C SER A 138 14.01 -7.53 10.90
N CYS A 139 13.40 -6.34 11.00
CA CYS A 139 12.69 -5.91 12.21
C CYS A 139 11.19 -6.19 12.17
N LEU A 140 10.58 -6.18 11.00
CA LEU A 140 9.17 -6.44 10.76
C LEU A 140 9.02 -7.76 10.01
N PRO A 141 8.96 -8.90 10.72
CA PRO A 141 8.81 -10.18 10.07
C PRO A 141 7.37 -10.37 9.55
N SER A 142 7.12 -11.43 8.78
CA SER A 142 5.76 -11.79 8.35
C SER A 142 4.84 -12.03 9.56
N LEU A 143 3.51 -11.93 9.38
CA LEU A 143 2.54 -12.16 10.45
C LEU A 143 2.73 -13.51 11.16
N GLU A 144 3.02 -14.57 10.40
CA GLU A 144 3.23 -15.92 10.95
C GLU A 144 4.42 -15.97 11.90
N THR A 145 5.52 -15.31 11.53
CA THR A 145 6.71 -15.20 12.38
C THR A 145 6.50 -14.20 13.53
N ALA A 146 5.78 -13.11 13.29
CA ALA A 146 5.47 -12.10 14.30
C ALA A 146 4.68 -12.67 15.49
N LYS A 147 3.81 -13.66 15.25
CA LYS A 147 3.03 -14.34 16.30
C LYS A 147 3.87 -15.20 17.25
N SER A 148 5.04 -15.68 16.81
CA SER A 148 5.95 -16.50 17.61
C SER A 148 7.20 -15.75 18.10
N LEU A 149 7.43 -14.54 17.60
CA LEU A 149 8.57 -13.72 17.96
C LEU A 149 8.36 -13.03 19.31
N ASN A 150 9.17 -13.38 20.31
CA ASN A 150 9.08 -12.76 21.63
C ASN A 150 9.42 -11.27 21.64
N LYS A 151 10.47 -10.84 20.92
CA LYS A 151 10.91 -9.45 20.84
C LYS A 151 11.92 -9.28 19.70
N ILE A 152 11.94 -8.12 19.05
CA ILE A 152 13.02 -7.76 18.11
C ILE A 152 14.34 -7.59 18.89
N SER A 153 15.46 -8.04 18.30
CA SER A 153 16.79 -7.87 18.90
C SER A 153 17.12 -6.40 19.15
N SER A 154 17.64 -6.08 20.34
CA SER A 154 18.07 -4.72 20.70
C SER A 154 19.16 -4.19 19.77
N SER A 155 20.06 -5.06 19.28
CA SER A 155 21.11 -4.70 18.33
C SER A 155 20.59 -4.25 16.96
N LEU A 156 19.36 -4.60 16.60
CA LEU A 156 18.72 -4.11 15.39
C LEU A 156 18.14 -2.71 15.62
N ILE A 157 17.60 -2.42 16.81
CA ILE A 157 16.95 -1.13 17.12
C ILE A 157 17.92 0.05 16.98
N ASP A 158 19.21 -0.13 17.28
CA ASP A 158 20.21 0.93 17.18
C ASP A 158 20.31 1.55 15.77
N MET A 159 20.00 0.77 14.73
CA MET A 159 19.99 1.24 13.34
C MET A 159 18.71 1.98 12.94
N HIS A 160 17.63 1.84 13.72
CA HIS A 160 16.35 2.52 13.46
C HIS A 160 16.49 4.05 13.51
N ALA A 161 17.28 4.56 14.46
CA ALA A 161 17.53 6.00 14.62
C ALA A 161 18.06 6.67 13.34
N LYS A 162 18.76 5.91 12.49
CA LYS A 162 19.28 6.39 11.20
C LYS A 162 18.17 6.73 10.19
N TYR A 163 17.07 5.97 10.19
CA TYR A 163 16.00 6.09 9.19
C TYR A 163 14.72 6.73 9.74
N GLN A 164 14.56 6.75 11.06
CA GLN A 164 13.37 7.21 11.78
C GLN A 164 12.86 8.59 11.29
N SER A 165 13.76 9.58 11.19
CA SER A 165 13.38 10.95 10.79
C SER A 165 12.85 11.06 9.37
N THR A 166 13.25 10.15 8.47
CA THR A 166 12.78 10.11 7.08
C THR A 166 11.52 9.25 6.94
N MET A 167 11.40 8.19 7.74
CA MET A 167 10.27 7.27 7.71
C MET A 167 8.97 7.95 8.17
N MET A 168 8.99 8.56 9.36
CA MET A 168 7.80 9.11 10.01
C MET A 168 6.96 10.02 9.10
N PRO A 169 7.49 11.08 8.46
CA PRO A 169 6.67 11.96 7.64
C PRO A 169 6.09 11.28 6.38
N LYS A 170 6.74 10.22 5.89
CA LYS A 170 6.30 9.48 4.70
C LYS A 170 5.26 8.41 5.04
N THR A 171 5.38 7.77 6.20
CA THR A 171 4.46 6.72 6.64
C THR A 171 3.21 7.29 7.29
N TYR A 172 3.32 8.42 8.00
CA TYR A 172 2.22 9.00 8.78
C TYR A 172 0.88 9.14 8.01
N PRO A 173 0.82 9.77 6.82
CA PRO A 173 -0.46 9.89 6.10
C PRO A 173 -1.05 8.53 5.71
N LEU A 174 -0.21 7.57 5.34
CA LEU A 174 -0.62 6.23 4.91
C LEU A 174 -1.08 5.35 6.08
N LEU A 175 -0.42 5.49 7.24
CA LEU A 175 -0.74 4.70 8.43
C LEU A 175 -2.08 5.09 9.07
N ASN A 176 -2.64 6.26 8.74
CA ASN A 176 -4.02 6.62 9.12
C ASN A 176 -5.07 5.66 8.53
N HIS A 177 -4.72 4.93 7.46
CA HIS A 177 -5.56 3.88 6.90
C HIS A 177 -5.36 2.52 7.58
N VAL A 178 -4.50 2.41 8.60
CA VAL A 178 -4.30 1.17 9.36
C VAL A 178 -5.03 1.26 10.69
N LYS A 179 -5.92 0.30 10.96
CA LYS A 179 -6.61 0.18 12.24
C LYS A 179 -5.71 -0.57 13.23
N LEU A 180 -4.81 0.17 13.88
CA LEU A 180 -3.84 -0.40 14.82
C LEU A 180 -4.51 -1.16 15.97
N GLU A 181 -5.72 -0.75 16.37
CA GLU A 181 -6.56 -1.41 17.35
C GLU A 181 -6.98 -2.84 16.95
N ARG A 182 -6.86 -3.23 15.68
CA ARG A 182 -7.08 -4.62 15.23
C ARG A 182 -5.79 -5.43 15.09
N ILE A 183 -4.63 -4.83 15.37
CA ILE A 183 -3.35 -5.56 15.48
C ILE A 183 -3.25 -6.13 16.89
N HIS A 184 -2.83 -7.39 17.00
CA HIS A 184 -2.71 -8.06 18.29
C HIS A 184 -1.73 -7.30 19.24
N PRO A 185 -2.08 -7.03 20.51
CA PRO A 185 -1.27 -6.20 21.43
C PRO A 185 0.16 -6.69 21.64
N PHE A 186 0.36 -8.02 21.57
CA PHE A 186 1.69 -8.62 21.62
C PHE A 186 2.58 -8.16 20.44
N ILE A 187 2.04 -8.10 19.23
CA ILE A 187 2.76 -7.59 18.06
C ILE A 187 3.05 -6.10 18.24
N ILE A 188 2.07 -5.33 18.72
CA ILE A 188 2.27 -3.91 18.99
C ILE A 188 3.43 -3.70 19.97
N SER A 189 3.44 -4.41 21.09
CA SER A 189 4.40 -4.17 22.18
C SER A 189 5.80 -4.71 21.90
N ASN A 190 5.90 -5.85 21.18
CA ASN A 190 7.18 -6.54 20.99
C ASN A 190 7.85 -6.26 19.64
N ILE A 191 7.10 -5.72 18.68
CA ILE A 191 7.56 -5.51 17.31
C ILE A 191 7.42 -4.04 16.88
N ILE A 192 6.24 -3.44 17.04
CA ILE A 192 5.99 -2.08 16.53
C ILE A 192 6.54 -1.00 17.47
N GLU A 193 6.21 -1.04 18.76
CA GLU A 193 6.62 -0.07 19.77
C GLU A 193 8.15 0.07 19.92
N PRO A 194 8.96 -1.00 19.84
CA PRO A 194 10.42 -0.87 19.83
C PRO A 194 10.97 -0.05 18.66
N LEU A 195 10.23 0.03 17.54
CA LEU A 195 10.55 0.88 16.38
C LEU A 195 9.93 2.29 16.57
N ASN A 196 10.25 2.91 17.71
CA ASN A 196 9.70 4.20 18.12
C ASN A 196 9.74 5.26 16.99
N GLY A 197 8.69 6.08 16.85
CA GLY A 197 8.64 7.13 15.83
C GLY A 197 8.32 6.65 14.41
N LEU A 198 7.87 5.40 14.24
CA LEU A 198 7.09 5.01 13.04
C LEU A 198 5.62 5.42 13.16
N ILE A 199 5.08 5.35 14.38
CA ILE A 199 3.74 5.76 14.78
C ILE A 199 3.90 6.68 15.97
N ASP A 200 3.02 7.68 16.10
CA ASP A 200 3.01 8.52 17.29
C ASP A 200 2.60 7.72 18.54
N LEU A 201 3.19 8.08 19.68
CA LEU A 201 3.00 7.36 20.94
C LEU A 201 1.54 7.35 21.39
N ARG A 202 0.78 8.41 21.09
CA ARG A 202 -0.62 8.53 21.49
C ARG A 202 -1.48 7.49 20.79
N THR A 203 -1.35 7.35 19.46
CA THR A 203 -2.08 6.34 18.69
C THR A 203 -1.75 4.92 19.16
N LEU A 204 -0.48 4.64 19.52
CA LEU A 204 -0.10 3.36 20.11
C LEU A 204 -0.78 3.10 21.45
N ILE A 205 -0.86 4.09 22.34
CA ILE A 205 -1.54 3.96 23.64
C ILE A 205 -3.05 3.72 23.44
N GLU A 206 -3.70 4.50 22.57
CA GLU A 206 -5.12 4.37 22.26
C GLU A 206 -5.47 2.97 21.73
N SER A 207 -4.64 2.42 20.82
CA SER A 207 -4.82 1.06 20.30
C SER A 207 -4.75 -0.04 21.38
N LYS A 208 -3.90 0.13 22.40
CA LYS A 208 -3.76 -0.83 23.50
C LYS A 208 -4.92 -0.72 24.50
N LEU A 209 -5.37 0.50 24.78
CA LEU A 209 -6.54 0.74 25.66
C LEU A 209 -7.81 0.12 25.07
N TYR A 210 -8.03 0.25 23.76
CA TYR A 210 -9.14 -0.41 23.06
C TYR A 210 -9.18 -1.92 23.33
N TRP A 211 -8.04 -2.61 23.29
CA TRP A 211 -7.97 -4.04 23.61
C TRP A 211 -8.30 -4.37 25.06
N LEU A 212 -7.83 -3.55 26.01
CA LEU A 212 -8.10 -3.76 27.44
C LEU A 212 -9.59 -3.60 27.75
N GLU A 213 -10.25 -2.62 27.13
CA GLU A 213 -11.69 -2.38 27.29
C GLU A 213 -12.52 -3.52 26.71
N ASN A 214 -12.17 -4.02 25.52
CA ASN A 214 -12.90 -5.10 24.83
C ASN A 214 -12.57 -6.52 25.34
N MET A 215 -11.56 -6.70 26.22
CA MET A 215 -11.29 -7.98 26.89
C MET A 215 -12.10 -8.18 28.18
N LEU A 216 -12.66 -7.10 28.73
CA LEU A 216 -13.40 -7.10 30.00
C LEU A 216 -14.93 -7.23 29.82
N THR A 217 -15.39 -7.31 28.58
CA THR A 217 -16.80 -7.46 28.15
C THR A 217 -16.99 -8.77 27.41
#